data_AF-A0A150WIG2-F1
#
_entry.id   AF-A0A150WIG2-F1
#
_cell.length_a   1.000
_cell.length_b   1.000
_cell.length_c   1.000
_cell.angle_alpha   90.00
_cell.angle_beta   90.00
_cell.angle_gamma   90.00
#
_symmetry.space_group_name_H-M   'P 1'
#
loop_
_entity.id
_entity.type
_entity.pdbx_description
1 polymer ?
#
loop_
_entity_poly.entity_id
_entity_poly.type
_entity_poly.pdbx_seq_one_letter_code
_entity_poly.pdbx_strand_id
1 'polypeptide(L)'
;MNTPDSHHYWESILFSATTVTDDKMTLLYKYRLLLLITLITGLLMWTYSFISIFFVQGKTLGMIGVTCSTIHLLSPVVYRLTKSMTVAAYNMVIAGMIFQFSFSFYTGGFYSPTLIWFAILPLIVGLLTNKIHAAVWTLICAAAYVTMFFLEEAGWVPESSLSELGRTLAQFMIGLGLIGLVGGFTLFFLELSYFYYHKPKGS
;
A
#
# COMPACT_ATOMS: atom_id res chain seq x y z
N MET A 1 30.61 35.16 -26.25
CA MET A 1 30.75 34.08 -25.24
C MET A 1 29.36 33.93 -24.65
N ASN A 2 28.57 32.97 -25.15
CA ASN A 2 27.16 32.82 -24.77
C ASN A 2 27.09 31.90 -23.55
N THR A 3 26.61 32.43 -22.43
CA THR A 3 26.29 31.65 -21.24
C THR A 3 25.07 30.76 -21.55
N PRO A 4 25.13 29.43 -21.35
CA PRO A 4 23.96 28.59 -21.53
C PRO A 4 22.91 28.89 -20.46
N ASP A 5 21.67 29.09 -20.90
CA ASP A 5 20.49 29.36 -20.07
C ASP A 5 20.28 28.27 -19.03
N SER A 6 20.67 28.54 -17.78
CA SER A 6 20.57 27.63 -16.63
C SER A 6 19.15 27.52 -16.05
N HIS A 7 18.17 28.23 -16.61
CA HIS A 7 16.82 28.31 -16.06
C HIS A 7 15.86 27.19 -16.49
N HIS A 8 16.19 26.40 -17.52
CA HIS A 8 15.30 25.34 -18.01
C HIS A 8 15.55 23.94 -17.41
N TYR A 9 16.59 23.76 -16.59
CA TYR A 9 16.98 22.43 -16.09
C TYR A 9 16.20 21.97 -14.85
N TRP A 10 15.67 22.90 -14.06
CA TRP A 10 15.10 22.56 -12.75
C TRP A 10 13.62 22.13 -12.80
N GLU A 11 12.85 22.61 -13.78
CA GLU A 11 11.42 22.28 -13.87
C GLU A 11 11.14 20.87 -14.46
N SER A 12 12.14 20.26 -15.10
CA SER A 12 11.95 18.97 -15.78
C SER A 12 12.38 17.74 -14.96
N ILE A 13 13.23 17.86 -13.93
CA ILE A 13 13.87 16.65 -13.37
C ILE A 13 13.01 15.93 -12.32
N LEU A 14 12.28 16.66 -11.47
CA LEU A 14 11.47 16.03 -10.41
C LEU A 14 10.10 15.55 -10.92
N PHE A 15 9.50 16.29 -11.86
CA PHE A 15 8.14 16.02 -12.35
C PHE A 15 8.03 15.83 -13.87
N SER A 16 9.12 15.58 -14.63
CA SER A 16 8.96 15.27 -16.07
C SER A 16 7.92 14.16 -16.24
N ALA A 17 6.82 14.55 -16.87
CA ALA A 17 5.67 13.73 -17.18
C ALA A 17 5.89 12.97 -18.49
N THR A 18 7.15 12.67 -18.83
CA THR A 18 7.44 11.69 -19.87
C THR A 18 6.90 10.35 -19.41
N THR A 19 5.67 10.08 -19.83
CA THR A 19 5.04 8.77 -19.79
C THR A 19 5.91 7.82 -20.58
N VAL A 20 6.82 7.14 -19.87
CA VAL A 20 7.52 5.97 -20.42
C VAL A 20 6.41 4.99 -20.78
N THR A 21 6.22 4.76 -22.07
CA THR A 21 5.26 3.75 -22.55
C THR A 21 5.73 2.40 -22.06
N ASP A 22 4.92 1.72 -21.24
CA ASP A 22 5.25 0.40 -20.74
C ASP A 22 5.37 -0.58 -21.91
N ASP A 23 6.56 -1.15 -22.11
CA ASP A 23 6.73 -2.24 -23.07
C ASP A 23 6.12 -3.55 -22.53
N LYS A 24 6.03 -4.57 -23.40
CA LYS A 24 5.46 -5.88 -23.03
C LYS A 24 6.17 -6.54 -21.84
N MET A 25 7.47 -6.33 -21.70
CA MET A 25 8.27 -6.91 -20.61
C MET A 25 7.98 -6.20 -19.28
N THR A 26 7.84 -4.88 -19.31
CA THR A 26 7.48 -4.04 -18.17
C THR A 26 6.08 -4.38 -17.67
N LEU A 27 5.11 -4.58 -18.59
CA LEU A 27 3.77 -5.03 -18.22
C LEU A 27 3.76 -6.41 -17.57
N LEU A 28 4.52 -7.38 -18.12
CA LEU A 28 4.63 -8.72 -17.54
C LEU A 28 5.24 -8.68 -16.14
N TYR A 29 6.27 -7.84 -15.97
CA TYR A 29 6.92 -7.61 -14.70
C TYR A 29 5.97 -6.99 -13.66
N LYS A 30 5.30 -5.88 -14.00
CA LYS A 30 4.30 -5.24 -13.13
C LYS A 30 3.18 -6.20 -12.74
N TYR A 31 2.75 -7.09 -13.64
CA TYR A 31 1.77 -8.12 -13.32
C TYR A 31 2.28 -9.16 -12.32
N ARG A 32 3.52 -9.63 -12.45
CA ARG A 32 4.14 -10.53 -11.45
C ARG A 32 4.26 -9.83 -10.09
N LEU A 33 4.62 -8.55 -10.08
CA LEU A 33 4.70 -7.75 -8.87
C LEU A 33 3.31 -7.56 -8.22
N LEU A 34 2.27 -7.28 -9.01
CA LEU A 34 0.89 -7.22 -8.54
C LEU A 34 0.47 -8.53 -7.86
N LEU A 35 0.76 -9.69 -8.48
CA LEU A 35 0.46 -11.00 -7.89
C LEU A 35 1.19 -11.20 -6.56
N LEU A 36 2.49 -10.92 -6.52
CA LEU A 36 3.31 -11.09 -5.33
C LEU A 36 2.82 -10.20 -4.18
N ILE A 37 2.62 -8.92 -4.45
CA ILE A 37 2.12 -7.96 -3.46
C ILE A 37 0.75 -8.43 -2.97
N THR A 38 -0.21 -8.70 -3.87
CA THR A 38 -1.57 -9.14 -3.51
C THR A 38 -1.56 -10.38 -2.62
N LEU A 39 -0.71 -11.36 -2.89
CA LEU A 39 -0.64 -12.59 -2.08
C LEU A 39 -0.08 -12.32 -0.69
N ILE A 40 1.01 -11.54 -0.59
CA ILE A 40 1.64 -11.22 0.70
C ILE A 40 0.74 -10.32 1.54
N THR A 41 0.26 -9.20 0.97
CA THR A 41 -0.61 -8.27 1.69
C THR A 41 -2.00 -8.86 1.93
N GLY A 42 -2.49 -9.68 1.00
CA GLY A 42 -3.74 -10.41 1.15
C GLY A 42 -3.69 -11.42 2.29
N LEU A 43 -2.59 -12.18 2.45
CA LEU A 43 -2.40 -13.07 3.59
C LEU A 43 -2.47 -12.30 4.91
N LEU A 44 -1.75 -11.18 5.01
CA LEU A 44 -1.80 -10.30 6.19
C LEU A 44 -3.21 -9.77 6.46
N MET A 45 -3.91 -9.30 5.42
CA MET A 45 -5.29 -8.81 5.57
C MET A 45 -6.22 -9.92 6.06
N TRP A 46 -6.14 -11.14 5.51
CA TRP A 46 -6.94 -12.27 5.99
C TRP A 46 -6.65 -12.61 7.45
N THR A 47 -5.38 -12.57 7.88
CA THR A 47 -5.03 -12.75 9.29
C THR A 47 -5.69 -11.70 10.18
N TYR A 48 -5.67 -10.41 9.80
CA TYR A 48 -6.39 -9.39 10.57
C TYR A 48 -7.91 -9.58 10.51
N SER A 49 -8.47 -10.05 9.40
CA SER A 49 -9.90 -10.38 9.31
C SER A 49 -10.25 -11.46 10.33
N PHE A 50 -9.46 -12.52 10.43
CA PHE A 50 -9.65 -13.55 11.46
C PHE A 50 -9.49 -12.97 12.87
N ILE A 51 -8.49 -12.11 13.10
CA ILE A 51 -8.34 -11.44 14.40
C ILE A 51 -9.61 -10.67 14.76
N SER A 52 -10.16 -9.90 13.81
CA SER A 52 -11.38 -9.13 14.02
C SER A 52 -12.65 -9.98 14.22
N ILE A 53 -12.69 -11.20 13.70
CA ILE A 53 -13.85 -12.10 13.91
C ILE A 53 -13.82 -12.72 15.31
N PHE A 54 -12.64 -13.09 15.80
CA PHE A 54 -12.50 -13.87 17.03
C PHE A 54 -12.15 -13.05 18.26
N PHE A 55 -11.51 -11.90 18.11
CA PHE A 55 -10.92 -11.15 19.23
C PHE A 55 -11.43 -9.71 19.37
N VAL A 56 -12.28 -9.25 18.45
CA VAL A 56 -12.92 -7.92 18.50
C VAL A 56 -14.39 -8.09 18.85
N GLN A 57 -14.89 -7.29 19.78
CA GLN A 57 -16.31 -7.32 20.13
C GLN A 57 -17.18 -6.78 18.98
N GLY A 58 -18.23 -7.53 18.64
CA GLY A 58 -19.14 -7.20 17.53
C GLY A 58 -18.72 -7.81 16.19
N LYS A 59 -19.64 -7.83 15.22
CA LYS A 59 -19.45 -8.48 13.92
C LYS A 59 -19.01 -7.53 12.80
N THR A 60 -19.14 -6.22 13.02
CA THR A 60 -18.98 -5.20 11.98
C THR A 60 -17.57 -5.20 11.40
N LEU A 61 -16.54 -5.12 12.24
CA LEU A 61 -15.15 -5.10 11.76
C LEU A 61 -14.78 -6.41 11.04
N GLY A 62 -15.24 -7.55 11.54
CA GLY A 62 -15.05 -8.85 10.88
C GLY A 62 -15.62 -8.90 9.47
N MET A 63 -16.84 -8.38 9.28
CA MET A 63 -17.45 -8.29 7.95
C MET A 63 -16.69 -7.35 7.02
N ILE A 64 -16.33 -6.15 7.51
CA ILE A 64 -15.50 -5.20 6.74
C ILE A 64 -14.20 -5.86 6.32
N GLY A 65 -13.53 -6.55 7.25
CA GLY A 65 -12.28 -7.24 7.00
C GLY A 65 -12.42 -8.33 5.95
N VAL A 66 -13.41 -9.21 6.03
CA VAL A 66 -13.61 -10.27 5.03
C VAL A 66 -13.91 -9.69 3.65
N THR A 67 -14.79 -8.68 3.58
CA THR A 67 -15.15 -8.02 2.32
C THR A 67 -13.92 -7.36 1.69
N CYS A 68 -13.16 -6.57 2.46
CA CYS A 68 -11.97 -5.88 1.95
C CYS A 68 -10.88 -6.87 1.54
N SER A 69 -10.60 -7.91 2.34
CA SER A 69 -9.62 -8.96 1.99
C SER A 69 -9.99 -9.69 0.71
N THR A 70 -11.29 -9.92 0.49
CA THR A 70 -11.79 -10.55 -0.75
C THR A 70 -11.62 -9.61 -1.95
N ILE A 71 -12.04 -8.34 -1.84
CA ILE A 71 -11.86 -7.34 -2.91
C ILE A 71 -10.38 -7.18 -3.26
N HIS A 72 -9.52 -7.10 -2.24
CA HIS A 72 -8.08 -7.01 -2.39
C HIS A 72 -7.51 -8.21 -3.16
N LEU A 73 -7.88 -9.44 -2.78
CA LEU A 73 -7.43 -10.68 -3.44
C LEU A 73 -7.86 -10.76 -4.91
N LEU A 74 -8.96 -10.10 -5.29
CA LEU A 74 -9.45 -10.06 -6.68
C LEU A 74 -8.67 -9.08 -7.58
N SER A 75 -7.72 -8.30 -7.07
CA SER A 75 -6.98 -7.31 -7.86
C SER A 75 -6.30 -7.86 -9.13
N PRO A 76 -5.68 -9.06 -9.13
CA PRO A 76 -5.15 -9.67 -10.34
C PRO A 76 -6.23 -10.03 -11.37
N VAL A 77 -7.43 -10.40 -10.91
CA VAL A 77 -8.59 -10.65 -11.77
C VAL A 77 -9.08 -9.33 -12.39
N VAL A 78 -9.17 -8.27 -11.57
CA VAL A 78 -9.50 -6.91 -12.05
C VAL A 78 -8.51 -6.46 -13.12
N TYR A 79 -7.21 -6.71 -12.97
CA TYR A 79 -6.22 -6.44 -14.01
C TYR A 79 -6.51 -7.23 -15.30
N ARG A 80 -6.81 -8.53 -15.19
CA ARG A 80 -7.10 -9.38 -16.37
C ARG A 80 -8.31 -8.89 -17.15
N LEU A 81 -9.32 -8.37 -16.47
CA LEU A 81 -10.56 -7.86 -17.07
C LEU A 81 -10.38 -6.47 -17.67
N THR A 82 -9.75 -5.55 -16.94
CA THR A 82 -9.65 -4.13 -17.33
C THR A 82 -8.45 -3.81 -18.19
N LYS A 83 -7.42 -4.67 -18.17
CA LYS A 83 -6.08 -4.41 -18.76
C LYS A 83 -5.42 -3.13 -18.25
N SER A 84 -5.85 -2.62 -17.10
CA SER A 84 -5.32 -1.40 -16.49
C SER A 84 -4.65 -1.71 -15.15
N MET A 85 -3.32 -1.49 -15.09
CA MET A 85 -2.56 -1.67 -13.86
C MET A 85 -2.99 -0.67 -12.78
N THR A 86 -3.34 0.56 -13.17
CA THR A 86 -3.86 1.58 -12.24
C THR A 86 -5.16 1.15 -11.58
N VAL A 87 -6.12 0.61 -12.35
CA VAL A 87 -7.40 0.15 -11.79
C VAL A 87 -7.19 -1.02 -10.82
N ALA A 88 -6.33 -1.97 -11.19
CA ALA A 88 -6.01 -3.11 -10.33
C ALA A 88 -5.28 -2.69 -9.04
N ALA A 89 -4.31 -1.78 -9.14
CA ALA A 89 -3.61 -1.24 -7.99
C ALA A 89 -4.56 -0.48 -7.06
N TYR A 90 -5.44 0.36 -7.60
CA TYR A 90 -6.43 1.11 -6.83
C TYR A 90 -7.43 0.18 -6.12
N ASN A 91 -7.93 -0.86 -6.80
CA ASN A 91 -8.77 -1.88 -6.17
C ASN A 91 -8.08 -2.50 -4.94
N MET A 92 -6.80 -2.84 -5.07
CA MET A 92 -5.98 -3.42 -4.02
C MET A 92 -5.81 -2.47 -2.83
N VAL A 93 -5.38 -1.23 -3.09
CA VAL A 93 -5.01 -0.28 -2.01
C VAL A 93 -6.21 0.41 -1.38
N ILE A 94 -7.32 0.62 -2.09
CA ILE A 94 -8.57 1.14 -1.51
C ILE A 94 -9.13 0.13 -0.51
N ALA A 95 -9.21 -1.16 -0.90
CA ALA A 95 -9.64 -2.21 0.01
C ALA A 95 -8.74 -2.31 1.25
N GLY A 96 -7.42 -2.23 1.04
CA GLY A 96 -6.45 -2.15 2.15
C GLY A 96 -6.70 -0.95 3.06
N MET A 97 -6.84 0.24 2.51
CA MET A 97 -7.04 1.48 3.26
C MET A 97 -8.32 1.47 4.09
N ILE A 98 -9.46 1.06 3.50
CA ILE A 98 -10.75 0.96 4.20
C ILE A 98 -10.61 0.01 5.39
N PHE A 99 -9.99 -1.15 5.18
CA PHE A 99 -9.83 -2.12 6.24
C PHE A 99 -8.89 -1.60 7.35
N GLN A 100 -7.73 -1.05 7.00
CA GLN A 100 -6.77 -0.53 7.98
C GLN A 100 -7.34 0.65 8.78
N PHE A 101 -8.07 1.55 8.13
CA PHE A 101 -8.74 2.67 8.80
C PHE A 101 -9.82 2.16 9.76
N SER A 102 -10.67 1.22 9.30
CA SER A 102 -11.72 0.63 10.13
C SER A 102 -11.14 -0.15 11.30
N PHE A 103 -10.11 -0.96 11.05
CA PHE A 103 -9.42 -1.73 12.09
C PHE A 103 -8.85 -0.79 13.14
N SER A 104 -8.15 0.27 12.73
CA SER A 104 -7.61 1.27 13.65
C SER A 104 -8.73 1.91 14.47
N PHE A 105 -9.81 2.36 13.83
CA PHE A 105 -10.97 2.97 14.49
C PHE A 105 -11.57 2.09 15.59
N TYR A 106 -11.74 0.79 15.36
CA TYR A 106 -12.35 -0.13 16.33
C TYR A 106 -11.39 -0.68 17.39
N THR A 107 -10.08 -0.55 17.20
CA THR A 107 -9.05 -1.24 18.03
C THR A 107 -8.11 -0.31 18.80
N GLY A 108 -8.41 0.99 18.86
CA GLY A 108 -7.62 1.96 19.64
C GLY A 108 -7.24 3.22 18.87
N GLY A 109 -7.97 3.54 17.80
CA GLY A 109 -7.86 4.77 17.03
C GLY A 109 -6.44 5.11 16.61
N PHE A 110 -5.98 6.29 17.04
CA PHE A 110 -4.66 6.81 16.67
C PHE A 110 -3.50 5.99 17.24
N TYR A 111 -3.71 5.31 18.37
CA TYR A 111 -2.71 4.46 19.00
C TYR A 111 -2.67 3.06 18.38
N SER A 112 -3.56 2.74 17.44
CA SER A 112 -3.57 1.45 16.80
C SER A 112 -2.33 1.27 15.91
N PRO A 113 -1.54 0.19 16.11
CA PRO A 113 -0.32 -0.05 15.35
C PRO A 113 -0.58 -0.28 13.86
N THR A 114 -1.83 -0.54 13.45
CA THR A 114 -2.20 -0.75 12.05
C THR A 114 -2.07 0.50 11.18
N LEU A 115 -2.07 1.71 11.76
CA LEU A 115 -1.94 2.94 10.98
C LEU A 115 -0.61 3.05 10.21
N ILE A 116 0.45 2.36 10.67
CA ILE A 116 1.75 2.34 9.98
C ILE A 116 1.63 1.82 8.54
N TRP A 117 0.62 1.00 8.25
CA TRP A 117 0.38 0.44 6.92
C TRP A 117 0.04 1.49 5.87
N PHE A 118 -0.43 2.68 6.28
CA PHE A 118 -0.66 3.80 5.37
C PHE A 118 0.63 4.27 4.67
N ALA A 119 1.80 4.08 5.28
CA ALA A 119 3.09 4.40 4.64
C ALA A 119 3.42 3.45 3.47
N ILE A 120 2.84 2.25 3.44
CA ILE A 120 3.12 1.24 2.41
C ILE A 120 2.25 1.42 1.16
N LEU A 121 1.04 1.98 1.31
CA LEU A 121 0.11 2.17 0.19
C LEU A 121 0.68 3.03 -0.97
N PRO A 122 1.27 4.23 -0.74
CA PRO A 122 1.83 5.03 -1.83
C PRO A 122 3.02 4.35 -2.51
N LEU A 123 3.80 3.56 -1.77
CA LEU A 123 4.89 2.75 -2.32
C LEU A 123 4.35 1.70 -3.31
N ILE A 124 3.34 0.93 -2.90
CA ILE A 124 2.70 -0.08 -3.75
C ILE A 124 2.14 0.56 -5.02
N VAL A 125 1.42 1.68 -4.88
CA VAL A 125 0.86 2.39 -6.02
C VAL A 125 1.96 2.88 -6.95
N GLY A 126 3.02 3.50 -6.41
CA GLY A 126 4.13 4.00 -7.21
C GLY A 126 4.86 2.92 -8.00
N LEU A 127 5.10 1.76 -7.37
CA LEU A 127 5.75 0.61 -8.00
C LEU A 127 4.92 0.02 -9.15
N LEU A 128 3.61 -0.08 -8.98
CA LEU A 128 2.73 -0.67 -9.99
C LEU A 128 2.33 0.32 -11.08
N THR A 129 2.33 1.63 -10.80
CA THR A 129 1.80 2.65 -11.71
C THR A 129 2.87 3.65 -12.13
N ASN A 130 2.84 4.86 -11.56
CA ASN A 130 3.78 5.95 -11.80
C ASN A 130 3.87 6.88 -10.58
N LYS A 131 4.81 7.83 -10.63
CA LYS A 131 5.08 8.79 -9.56
C LYS A 131 3.91 9.73 -9.21
N ILE A 132 3.04 10.06 -10.18
CA ILE A 132 1.90 10.96 -9.95
C ILE A 132 0.89 10.25 -9.04
N HIS A 133 0.56 9.00 -9.35
CA HIS A 133 -0.32 8.20 -8.50
C HIS A 133 0.29 7.98 -7.11
N ALA A 134 1.61 7.75 -7.01
CA ALA A 134 2.29 7.64 -5.73
C ALA A 134 2.11 8.91 -4.88
N ALA A 135 2.35 10.09 -5.46
CA ALA A 135 2.20 11.37 -4.78
C ALA A 135 0.74 11.62 -4.32
N VAL A 136 -0.24 11.33 -5.18
CA VAL A 136 -1.66 11.41 -4.82
C VAL A 136 -1.99 10.50 -3.64
N TRP A 137 -1.51 9.25 -3.67
CA TRP A 137 -1.74 8.31 -2.58
C TRP A 137 -1.00 8.68 -1.29
N THR A 138 0.15 9.35 -1.37
CA THR A 138 0.82 9.91 -0.19
C THR A 138 -0.08 10.94 0.49
N LEU A 139 -0.70 11.84 -0.28
CA LEU A 139 -1.62 12.84 0.27
C LEU A 139 -2.87 12.19 0.87
N ILE A 140 -3.46 11.19 0.19
CA ILE A 140 -4.61 10.44 0.69
C ILE A 140 -4.29 9.74 2.02
N CYS A 141 -3.13 9.09 2.11
CA CYS A 141 -2.69 8.38 3.31
C CYS A 141 -2.38 9.34 4.47
N ALA A 142 -1.71 10.46 4.18
CA ALA A 142 -1.47 11.51 5.17
C ALA A 142 -2.78 12.10 5.70
N ALA A 143 -3.73 12.39 4.81
CA ALA A 143 -5.05 12.89 5.20
C ALA A 143 -5.79 11.89 6.10
N ALA A 144 -5.78 10.60 5.76
CA ALA A 144 -6.44 9.58 6.59
C ALA A 144 -5.76 9.40 7.96
N TYR A 145 -4.43 9.48 8.03
CA TYR A 145 -3.70 9.46 9.28
C TYR A 145 -4.05 10.66 10.18
N VAL A 146 -4.08 11.86 9.60
CA VAL A 146 -4.49 13.10 10.28
C VAL A 146 -5.96 13.05 10.71
N THR A 147 -6.85 12.49 9.89
CA THR A 147 -8.25 12.28 10.27
C THR A 147 -8.35 11.39 11.50
N MET A 148 -7.62 10.28 11.56
CA MET A 148 -7.64 9.41 12.75
C MET A 148 -7.15 10.14 14.01
N PHE A 149 -6.11 10.97 13.88
CA PHE A 149 -5.65 11.83 14.98
C PHE A 149 -6.75 12.76 15.49
N PHE A 150 -7.44 13.48 14.60
CA PHE A 150 -8.54 14.36 15.02
C PHE A 150 -9.76 13.61 15.56
N LEU A 151 -10.06 12.41 15.06
CA LEU A 151 -11.11 11.56 15.63
C LEU A 151 -10.78 11.14 17.06
N GLU A 152 -9.51 10.83 17.33
CA GLU A 152 -9.02 10.47 18.68
C GLU A 152 -9.14 11.68 19.62
N GLU A 153 -8.58 12.83 19.24
CA GLU A 153 -8.61 14.05 20.06
C GLU A 153 -10.04 14.55 20.32
N ALA A 154 -10.97 14.35 19.38
CA ALA A 154 -12.37 14.69 19.55
C ALA A 154 -13.16 13.67 20.41
N GLY A 155 -12.55 12.55 20.82
CA GLY A 155 -13.22 11.48 21.56
C GLY A 155 -14.27 10.73 20.73
N TRP A 156 -14.14 10.73 19.39
CA TRP A 156 -15.06 10.04 18.48
C TRP A 156 -14.63 8.60 18.18
N VAL A 157 -13.39 8.24 18.52
CA VAL A 157 -12.91 6.86 18.48
C VAL A 157 -13.54 6.09 19.66
N PRO A 158 -14.20 4.94 19.40
CA PRO A 158 -14.71 4.10 20.48
C PRO A 158 -13.58 3.47 21.28
N GLU A 159 -13.85 3.11 22.54
CA GLU A 159 -12.91 2.32 23.32
C GLU A 159 -12.50 1.03 22.56
N SER A 160 -11.23 0.65 22.68
CA SER A 160 -10.69 -0.50 21.97
C SER A 160 -11.47 -1.76 22.34
N SER A 161 -12.11 -2.34 21.33
CA SER A 161 -12.90 -3.57 21.46
C SER A 161 -12.06 -4.84 21.29
N LEU A 162 -10.74 -4.70 21.14
CA LEU A 162 -9.78 -5.77 20.91
C LEU A 162 -9.31 -6.38 22.24
N SER A 163 -9.46 -7.69 22.39
CA SER A 163 -8.92 -8.41 23.56
C SER A 163 -7.39 -8.34 23.66
N GLU A 164 -6.84 -8.56 24.86
CA GLU A 164 -5.38 -8.55 25.09
C GLU A 164 -4.60 -9.55 24.22
N LEU A 165 -5.13 -10.77 24.07
CA LEU A 165 -4.55 -11.77 23.18
C LEU A 165 -4.63 -11.30 21.71
N GLY A 166 -5.77 -10.75 21.30
CA GLY A 166 -5.94 -10.17 19.97
C GLY A 166 -4.96 -9.03 19.69
N ARG A 167 -4.70 -8.17 20.67
CA ARG A 167 -3.71 -7.09 20.61
C ARG A 167 -2.29 -7.62 20.43
N THR A 168 -1.92 -8.64 21.22
CA THR A 168 -0.61 -9.30 21.10
C THR A 168 -0.43 -9.92 19.72
N LEU A 169 -1.43 -10.65 19.23
CA LEU A 169 -1.42 -11.27 17.90
C LEU A 169 -1.36 -10.22 16.79
N ALA A 170 -2.15 -9.14 16.89
CA ALA A 170 -2.11 -8.05 15.92
C ALA A 170 -0.72 -7.41 15.88
N GLN A 171 -0.12 -7.10 17.03
CA GLN A 171 1.23 -6.52 17.10
C GLN A 171 2.28 -7.44 16.49
N PHE A 172 2.22 -8.75 16.79
CA PHE A 172 3.11 -9.75 16.22
C PHE A 172 3.00 -9.80 14.70
N MET A 173 1.78 -9.78 14.16
CA MET A 173 1.52 -9.80 12.71
C MET A 173 1.95 -8.50 12.02
N ILE A 174 1.79 -7.35 12.67
CA ILE A 174 2.28 -6.06 12.16
C ILE A 174 3.81 -6.08 12.07
N GLY A 175 4.48 -6.54 13.13
CA GLY A 175 5.93 -6.66 13.15
C GLY A 175 6.45 -7.58 12.05
N LEU A 176 5.92 -8.81 11.95
CA LEU A 176 6.31 -9.75 10.90
C LEU A 176 6.01 -9.22 9.49
N GLY A 177 4.82 -8.64 9.30
CA GLY A 177 4.42 -8.09 8.02
C GLY A 177 5.35 -6.96 7.58
N LEU A 178 5.69 -6.03 8.48
CA LEU A 178 6.56 -4.91 8.16
C LEU A 178 7.98 -5.39 7.83
N ILE A 179 8.53 -6.32 8.60
CA ILE A 179 9.84 -6.91 8.31
C ILE A 179 9.83 -7.58 6.93
N GLY A 180 8.81 -8.38 6.63
CA GLY A 180 8.66 -9.06 5.35
C GLY A 180 8.55 -8.09 4.17
N LEU A 181 7.72 -7.05 4.29
CA LEU A 181 7.50 -6.09 3.21
C LEU A 181 8.69 -5.15 3.01
N VAL A 182 9.24 -4.57 4.08
CA VAL A 182 10.40 -3.68 3.98
C VAL A 182 11.63 -4.45 3.49
N GLY A 183 11.87 -5.65 4.04
CA GLY A 183 12.95 -6.52 3.57
C GLY A 183 12.77 -6.94 2.12
N GLY A 184 11.55 -7.34 1.73
CA GLY A 184 11.21 -7.70 0.35
C GLY A 184 11.42 -6.55 -0.63
N PHE A 185 10.95 -5.34 -0.31
CA PHE A 185 11.16 -4.17 -1.15
C PHE A 185 12.64 -3.77 -1.23
N THR A 186 13.39 -3.92 -0.14
CA THR A 186 14.83 -3.64 -0.13
C THR A 186 15.58 -4.56 -1.09
N LEU A 187 15.36 -5.87 -1.00
CA LEU A 187 15.96 -6.85 -1.91
C LEU A 187 15.57 -6.57 -3.36
N PHE A 188 14.30 -6.23 -3.59
CA PHE A 188 13.80 -5.84 -4.90
C PHE A 188 14.54 -4.62 -5.48
N PHE A 189 14.73 -3.55 -4.70
CA PHE A 189 15.43 -2.36 -5.19
C PHE A 189 16.92 -2.62 -5.44
N LEU A 190 17.55 -3.47 -4.64
CA LEU A 190 18.94 -3.90 -4.86
C LEU A 190 19.07 -4.65 -6.19
N GLU A 191 18.18 -5.62 -6.44
CA GLU A 191 18.17 -6.38 -7.69
C GLU A 191 17.92 -5.47 -8.90
N LEU A 192 16.94 -4.56 -8.81
CA LEU A 192 16.65 -3.58 -9.87
C LEU A 192 17.85 -2.68 -10.15
N SER A 193 18.54 -2.21 -9.11
CA SER A 193 19.74 -1.38 -9.27
C SER A 193 20.86 -2.15 -9.96
N TYR A 194 21.08 -3.42 -9.58
CA TYR A 194 22.11 -4.27 -10.18
C TYR A 194 21.87 -4.43 -11.68
N PHE A 195 20.63 -4.72 -12.10
CA PHE A 195 20.26 -4.82 -13.51
C PHE A 195 20.46 -3.50 -14.26
N TYR A 196 20.12 -2.36 -13.66
CA TYR A 196 20.27 -1.06 -14.31
C TYR A 196 21.75 -0.72 -14.59
N TYR A 197 22.64 -1.00 -13.64
CA TYR A 197 24.07 -0.69 -13.78
C TYR A 197 24.85 -1.70 -14.64
N HIS A 198 24.37 -2.94 -14.77
CA HIS A 198 25.05 -4.01 -15.50
C HIS A 198 24.36 -4.38 -16.83
N LYS A 199 23.36 -3.61 -17.28
CA LYS A 199 22.74 -3.84 -18.59
C LYS A 199 23.78 -3.59 -19.70
N PRO A 200 24.01 -4.54 -20.62
CA PRO A 200 24.98 -4.35 -21.70
C PRO A 200 24.57 -3.14 -22.55
N LYS A 201 25.49 -2.19 -22.72
CA LYS A 201 25.29 -1.03 -23.59
C LYS A 201 25.23 -1.53 -25.03
N GLY A 202 24.02 -1.63 -25.60
CA GLY A 202 23.83 -1.99 -27.01
C GLY A 202 22.76 -3.04 -27.32
N SER A 203 21.95 -3.47 -26.33
CA SER A 203 20.78 -4.35 -26.56
C SER A 203 19.50 -3.55 -26.78
#